data_AF-A0AAJ5WT68-F1
#
_entry.id   AF-A0AAJ5WT68-F1
#
_cell.length_a   1.000
_cell.length_b   1.000
_cell.length_c   1.000
_cell.angle_alpha   90.00
_cell.angle_beta   90.00
_cell.angle_gamma   90.00
#
_symmetry.space_group_name_H-M   'P 1'
#
loop_
_entity.id
_entity.type
_entity.pdbx_description
1 polymer ?
#
loop_
_entity_poly.entity_id
_entity_poly.type
_entity_poly.pdbx_seq_one_letter_code
_entity_poly.pdbx_strand_id
1 'polypeptide(L)'
;MSSSTGFALLGAAILVAACSDAASGGPSSQPISSPVADTAKKPAAPIDPARLQFVKLTEPQEKSYSIELPTGWTNDVSLVRVYNMVRPVSTSVSPDGNTLFFFGDGRVPGYMVPNGVIDENSFLVSQNPLMRVGNYIPADQFFQQYIKEKFGSKPGFKIIGRDRSPVYEKIIMDVLTRSGFQPSITSVYYSFQYMENNKTTYGVLHGATIFGGTIWVPEVMGALSSGDPARFNETLLKIAATNKTDPTWKARENAQHQQRMAQLQRDYQQQQVNFSAMNQQHQLRMNQIQQSASAHQERMGNLQAANDARNNAWAIQQASLDRSHERFINVIRGEHTVADAQGNTFQVDNSHQKYFVNKTKHTYIGTHNTTSLDDLRKLGLNPDDYAETKVIR
;
A
#
# COMPACT_ATOMS: atom_id res chain seq x y z
N MET A 1 11.18 -25.02 21.52
CA MET A 1 10.71 -25.71 20.30
C MET A 1 9.60 -24.87 19.70
N SER A 2 9.96 -23.96 18.81
CA SER A 2 9.04 -23.00 18.18
C SER A 2 8.65 -23.57 16.82
N SER A 3 7.44 -24.12 16.70
CA SER A 3 6.85 -24.51 15.43
C SER A 3 6.55 -23.24 14.62
N SER A 4 7.47 -22.86 13.73
CA SER A 4 7.19 -21.84 12.71
C SER A 4 6.20 -22.43 11.71
N THR A 5 4.91 -22.17 11.93
CA THR A 5 3.85 -22.47 10.96
C THR A 5 4.07 -21.54 9.77
N GLY A 6 4.81 -22.03 8.77
CA GLY A 6 4.96 -21.35 7.50
C GLY A 6 3.57 -21.21 6.87
N PHE A 7 3.05 -19.99 6.81
CA PHE A 7 1.87 -19.65 6.03
C PHE A 7 2.20 -19.89 4.55
N ALA A 8 1.97 -21.12 4.09
CA ALA A 8 1.94 -21.43 2.66
C ALA A 8 0.71 -20.71 2.08
N LEU A 9 0.96 -19.66 1.32
CA LEU A 9 -0.01 -19.03 0.43
C LEU A 9 -0.47 -20.06 -0.60
N LEU A 10 -1.49 -20.85 -0.24
CA LEU A 10 -2.27 -21.72 -1.12
C LEU A 10 -3.14 -20.86 -2.05
N GLY A 11 -2.52 -19.97 -2.81
CA GLY A 11 -3.21 -19.12 -3.78
C GLY A 11 -3.69 -19.95 -4.97
N ALA A 12 -5.01 -20.19 -5.02
CA ALA A 12 -5.78 -20.54 -6.22
C ALA A 12 -5.34 -21.76 -7.05
N ALA A 13 -4.72 -22.78 -6.43
CA ALA A 13 -4.61 -24.12 -7.01
C ALA A 13 -5.80 -25.04 -6.64
N ILE A 14 -6.89 -24.48 -6.12
CA ILE A 14 -8.06 -25.23 -5.61
C ILE A 14 -8.88 -25.89 -6.74
N LEU A 15 -8.60 -25.60 -8.02
CA LEU A 15 -9.29 -26.23 -9.15
C LEU A 15 -8.39 -26.96 -10.15
N VAL A 16 -7.15 -27.29 -9.75
CA VAL A 16 -6.28 -28.15 -10.59
C VAL A 16 -5.73 -29.34 -9.83
N ALA A 17 -6.60 -29.96 -9.04
CA ALA A 17 -6.23 -31.01 -8.11
C ALA A 17 -6.90 -32.35 -8.46
N ALA A 18 -6.32 -33.15 -9.37
CA ALA A 18 -6.04 -34.60 -9.22
C ALA A 18 -5.79 -35.31 -10.56
N CYS A 19 -4.68 -36.04 -10.66
CA CYS A 19 -4.54 -37.41 -11.20
C CYS A 19 -3.07 -37.66 -11.57
N SER A 20 -2.40 -38.58 -10.89
CA SER A 20 -1.19 -39.25 -11.40
C SER A 20 -1.53 -40.74 -11.57
N ASP A 21 -1.64 -41.19 -12.82
CA ASP A 21 -1.44 -42.58 -13.18
C ASP A 21 -0.98 -42.66 -14.64
N ALA A 22 0.02 -43.49 -14.88
CA ALA A 22 0.79 -43.58 -16.10
C ALA A 22 0.04 -44.31 -17.22
N ALA A 23 -0.04 -43.69 -18.41
CA ALA A 23 -0.18 -44.40 -19.67
C ALA A 23 0.28 -43.52 -20.85
N SER A 24 1.16 -44.10 -21.67
CA SER A 24 1.80 -43.53 -22.86
C SER A 24 0.91 -43.61 -24.10
N GLY A 25 0.90 -42.56 -24.91
CA GLY A 25 0.39 -42.59 -26.29
C GLY A 25 0.21 -41.20 -26.88
N GLY A 26 1.12 -40.76 -27.77
CA GLY A 26 0.90 -39.61 -28.66
C GLY A 26 -0.03 -39.98 -29.82
N PRO A 27 -0.68 -39.00 -30.50
CA PRO A 27 0.04 -38.26 -31.55
C PRO A 27 -0.42 -36.80 -31.84
N SER A 28 0.42 -36.13 -32.64
CA SER A 28 0.21 -35.11 -33.69
C SER A 28 -1.04 -34.21 -33.65
N SER A 29 -0.82 -32.89 -33.55
CA SER A 29 -1.82 -31.83 -33.68
C SER A 29 -1.59 -30.98 -34.94
N GLN A 30 -2.58 -30.91 -35.83
CA GLN A 30 -2.74 -29.83 -36.81
C GLN A 30 -3.82 -28.83 -36.33
N PRO A 31 -3.68 -27.53 -36.62
CA PRO A 31 -4.66 -26.52 -36.23
C PRO A 31 -5.86 -26.55 -37.19
N ILE A 32 -7.06 -26.72 -36.66
CA ILE A 32 -8.31 -26.57 -37.40
C ILE A 32 -8.95 -25.24 -36.98
N SER A 33 -8.84 -24.23 -37.83
CA SER A 33 -9.74 -23.08 -37.85
C SER A 33 -10.71 -23.29 -39.01
N SER A 34 -11.99 -23.58 -38.72
CA SER A 34 -13.04 -23.65 -39.74
C SER A 34 -13.92 -22.39 -39.69
N PRO A 35 -14.26 -21.80 -40.85
CA PRO A 35 -15.17 -20.66 -40.94
C PRO A 35 -16.63 -21.12 -40.83
N VAL A 36 -17.44 -20.34 -40.11
CA VAL A 36 -18.87 -20.60 -39.95
C VAL A 36 -19.62 -20.05 -41.17
N ALA A 37 -20.08 -20.94 -42.04
CA ALA A 37 -21.03 -20.61 -43.11
C ALA A 37 -22.46 -20.80 -42.60
N ASP A 38 -23.22 -19.70 -42.57
CA ASP A 38 -24.61 -19.63 -42.11
C ASP A 38 -25.54 -20.18 -43.21
N THR A 39 -25.86 -21.47 -43.11
CA THR A 39 -26.92 -22.11 -43.91
C THR A 39 -28.05 -22.49 -42.98
N ALA A 40 -29.22 -21.85 -43.17
CA ALA A 40 -30.42 -22.08 -42.39
C ALA A 40 -30.84 -23.56 -42.48
N LYS A 41 -30.50 -24.32 -41.43
CA LYS A 41 -30.67 -25.76 -41.33
C LYS A 41 -32.10 -26.10 -40.92
N LYS A 42 -32.73 -27.02 -41.66
CA LYS A 42 -34.04 -27.63 -41.34
C LYS A 42 -34.09 -28.04 -39.85
N PRO A 43 -35.22 -27.82 -39.13
CA PRO A 43 -35.31 -28.16 -37.71
C PRO A 43 -35.03 -29.66 -37.51
N ALA A 44 -33.95 -29.95 -36.79
CA ALA A 44 -33.57 -31.31 -36.45
C ALA A 44 -34.56 -31.91 -35.45
N ALA A 45 -34.69 -33.24 -35.46
CA ALA A 45 -35.46 -33.95 -34.45
C ALA A 45 -34.92 -33.64 -33.03
N PRO A 46 -35.77 -33.66 -31.99
CA PRO A 46 -35.34 -33.45 -30.62
C PRO A 46 -34.21 -34.41 -30.24
N ILE A 47 -33.12 -33.86 -29.69
CA ILE A 47 -31.97 -34.65 -29.25
C ILE A 47 -32.38 -35.58 -28.10
N ASP A 48 -32.01 -36.87 -28.15
CA ASP A 48 -32.20 -37.83 -27.06
C ASP A 48 -30.89 -37.92 -26.23
N PRO A 49 -30.88 -37.43 -24.97
CA PRO A 49 -29.69 -37.47 -24.11
C PRO A 49 -29.12 -38.87 -23.93
N ALA A 50 -29.96 -39.90 -23.91
CA ALA A 50 -29.54 -41.30 -23.70
C ALA A 50 -28.74 -41.87 -24.88
N ARG A 51 -28.83 -41.24 -26.06
CA ARG A 51 -28.13 -41.65 -27.29
C ARG A 51 -26.89 -40.83 -27.59
N LEU A 52 -26.55 -39.86 -26.72
CA LEU A 52 -25.36 -39.04 -26.92
C LEU A 52 -24.10 -39.90 -26.77
N GLN A 53 -23.31 -39.95 -27.84
CA GLN A 53 -21.94 -40.43 -27.80
C GLN A 53 -21.02 -39.28 -27.39
N PHE A 54 -19.88 -39.62 -26.80
CA PHE A 54 -18.94 -38.63 -26.27
C PHE A 54 -17.57 -38.79 -26.93
N VAL A 55 -16.89 -37.66 -27.11
CA VAL A 55 -15.51 -37.57 -27.56
C VAL A 55 -14.68 -36.90 -26.47
N LYS A 56 -13.54 -37.49 -26.13
CA LYS A 56 -12.57 -36.88 -25.22
C LYS A 56 -11.84 -35.76 -25.96
N LEU A 57 -11.88 -34.56 -25.41
CA LEU A 57 -11.16 -33.39 -25.91
C LEU A 57 -10.14 -32.96 -24.87
N THR A 58 -8.98 -32.51 -25.35
CA THR A 58 -7.92 -31.95 -24.52
C THR A 58 -7.80 -30.47 -24.85
N GLU A 59 -7.64 -29.64 -23.82
CA GLU A 59 -7.43 -28.21 -23.98
C GLU A 59 -6.23 -27.95 -24.91
N PRO A 60 -6.40 -27.20 -26.01
CA PRO A 60 -5.47 -27.24 -27.14
C PRO A 60 -4.18 -26.43 -26.94
N GLN A 61 -4.18 -25.41 -26.08
CA GLN A 61 -3.05 -24.49 -25.92
C GLN A 61 -2.03 -25.01 -24.91
N GLU A 62 -2.46 -25.33 -23.70
CA GLU A 62 -1.57 -25.73 -22.61
C GLU A 62 -1.60 -27.24 -22.34
N LYS A 63 -2.59 -27.96 -22.91
CA LYS A 63 -2.87 -29.38 -22.59
C LYS A 63 -3.11 -29.56 -21.09
N SER A 64 -3.81 -28.58 -20.51
CA SER A 64 -3.99 -28.44 -19.06
C SER A 64 -5.00 -29.41 -18.47
N TYR A 65 -6.05 -29.74 -19.22
CA TYR A 65 -7.06 -30.71 -18.83
C TYR A 65 -7.69 -31.37 -20.05
N SER A 66 -8.45 -32.42 -19.79
CA SER A 66 -9.32 -33.08 -20.75
C SER A 66 -10.73 -33.27 -20.20
N ILE A 67 -11.71 -33.27 -21.09
CA ILE A 67 -13.13 -33.42 -20.78
C ILE A 67 -13.83 -34.18 -21.91
N GLU A 68 -14.85 -34.96 -21.59
CA GLU A 68 -15.68 -35.61 -22.60
C GLU A 68 -16.89 -34.74 -22.93
N LEU A 69 -17.09 -34.43 -24.21
CA LEU A 69 -18.23 -33.67 -24.72
C LEU A 69 -18.98 -34.45 -25.81
N PRO A 70 -20.25 -34.14 -26.09
CA PRO A 70 -21.02 -34.82 -27.11
C PRO A 70 -20.35 -34.82 -28.50
N THR A 71 -20.32 -35.98 -29.14
CA THR A 71 -19.82 -36.16 -30.50
C THR A 71 -20.77 -35.49 -31.50
N GLY A 72 -20.19 -34.82 -32.51
CA GLY A 72 -20.95 -34.13 -33.55
C GLY A 72 -21.49 -32.74 -33.16
N TRP A 73 -21.29 -32.33 -31.90
CA TRP A 73 -21.59 -30.97 -31.43
C TRP A 73 -20.40 -30.03 -31.71
N THR A 74 -20.68 -28.73 -31.76
CA THR A 74 -19.62 -27.71 -31.81
C THR A 74 -19.08 -27.55 -30.41
N ASN A 75 -17.89 -28.11 -30.18
CA ASN A 75 -17.24 -28.13 -28.86
C ASN A 75 -16.10 -27.10 -28.81
N ASP A 76 -16.05 -26.33 -27.74
CA ASP A 76 -14.94 -25.44 -27.41
C ASP A 76 -14.41 -25.78 -26.01
N VAL A 77 -13.10 -25.92 -25.89
CA VAL A 77 -12.40 -26.30 -24.66
C VAL A 77 -11.23 -25.34 -24.52
N SER A 78 -11.22 -24.56 -23.45
CA SER A 78 -10.23 -23.51 -23.24
C SER A 78 -9.84 -23.40 -21.76
N LEU A 79 -8.64 -22.87 -21.53
CA LEU A 79 -8.19 -22.48 -20.20
C LEU A 79 -8.24 -20.96 -20.10
N VAL A 80 -9.09 -20.42 -19.23
CA VAL A 80 -9.08 -19.00 -18.93
C VAL A 80 -8.01 -18.74 -17.87
N ARG A 81 -7.02 -17.94 -18.23
CA ARG A 81 -5.94 -17.52 -17.34
C ARG A 81 -6.04 -16.02 -17.06
N VAL A 82 -6.17 -15.66 -15.78
CA VAL A 82 -6.03 -14.28 -15.32
C VAL A 82 -5.02 -14.29 -14.18
N TYR A 83 -3.87 -13.67 -14.43
CA TYR A 83 -2.69 -13.81 -13.57
C TYR A 83 -2.31 -15.29 -13.35
N ASN A 84 -2.29 -15.73 -12.09
CA ASN A 84 -1.98 -17.08 -11.66
C ASN A 84 -3.22 -17.94 -11.44
N MET A 85 -4.42 -17.42 -11.71
CA MET A 85 -5.65 -18.19 -11.64
C MET A 85 -5.95 -18.79 -12.99
N VAL A 86 -6.14 -20.10 -13.00
CA VAL A 86 -6.59 -20.83 -14.18
C VAL A 86 -7.99 -21.37 -13.95
N ARG A 87 -8.82 -21.36 -14.99
CA ARG A 87 -10.17 -21.95 -14.96
C ARG A 87 -10.42 -22.75 -16.23
N PRO A 88 -10.74 -24.06 -16.11
CA PRO A 88 -11.24 -24.80 -17.25
C PRO A 88 -12.60 -24.22 -17.65
N VAL A 89 -12.75 -23.90 -18.93
CA VAL A 89 -14.01 -23.44 -19.51
C VAL A 89 -14.28 -24.25 -20.76
N SER A 90 -15.47 -24.85 -20.82
CA SER A 90 -15.88 -25.62 -21.98
C SER A 90 -17.31 -25.33 -22.36
N THR A 91 -17.57 -25.29 -23.65
CA THR A 91 -18.93 -25.15 -24.20
C THR A 91 -19.17 -26.22 -25.25
N SER A 92 -20.41 -26.65 -25.38
CA SER A 92 -20.83 -27.61 -26.39
C SER A 92 -22.19 -27.18 -26.93
N VAL A 93 -22.26 -26.83 -28.21
CA VAL A 93 -23.48 -26.38 -28.89
C VAL A 93 -24.00 -27.48 -29.79
N SER A 94 -25.28 -27.80 -29.65
CA SER A 94 -25.92 -28.85 -30.43
C SER A 94 -25.96 -28.53 -31.93
N PRO A 95 -26.03 -29.55 -32.81
CA PRO A 95 -26.02 -29.34 -34.27
C PRO A 95 -27.18 -28.50 -34.83
N ASP A 96 -28.23 -28.29 -34.03
CA ASP A 96 -29.40 -27.48 -34.32
C ASP A 96 -29.39 -26.12 -33.61
N GLY A 97 -28.34 -25.83 -32.83
CA GLY A 97 -28.18 -24.58 -32.07
C GLY A 97 -29.16 -24.40 -30.91
N ASN A 98 -30.02 -25.38 -30.63
CA ASN A 98 -31.08 -25.25 -29.63
C ASN A 98 -30.64 -25.60 -28.22
N THR A 99 -29.48 -26.23 -28.04
CA THR A 99 -28.95 -26.63 -26.74
C THR A 99 -27.49 -26.22 -26.62
N LEU A 100 -27.15 -25.59 -25.50
CA LEU A 100 -25.78 -25.25 -25.10
C LEU A 100 -25.49 -25.93 -23.77
N PHE A 101 -24.44 -26.74 -23.70
CA PHE A 101 -23.81 -27.09 -22.44
C PHE A 101 -22.65 -26.14 -22.15
N PHE A 102 -22.49 -25.78 -20.88
CA PHE A 102 -21.34 -25.03 -20.42
C PHE A 102 -20.79 -25.63 -19.13
N PHE A 103 -19.47 -25.62 -19.02
CA PHE A 103 -18.71 -26.05 -17.85
C PHE A 103 -17.70 -24.95 -17.50
N GLY A 104 -17.72 -24.50 -16.26
CA GLY A 104 -16.94 -23.36 -15.80
C GLY A 104 -17.49 -22.01 -16.26
N ASP A 105 -17.01 -20.95 -15.60
CA ASP A 105 -17.19 -19.57 -16.03
C ASP A 105 -15.94 -18.76 -15.67
N GLY A 106 -15.21 -18.34 -16.70
CA GLY A 106 -13.94 -17.61 -16.56
C GLY A 106 -14.07 -16.23 -15.92
N ARG A 107 -15.30 -15.70 -15.78
CA ARG A 107 -15.54 -14.37 -15.18
C ARG A 107 -15.83 -14.44 -13.69
N VAL A 108 -16.08 -15.63 -13.15
CA VAL A 108 -16.43 -15.76 -11.74
C VAL A 108 -15.16 -15.69 -10.90
N PRO A 109 -15.07 -14.77 -9.92
CA PRO A 109 -13.87 -14.61 -9.12
C PRO A 109 -13.73 -15.75 -8.09
N GLY A 110 -12.50 -15.94 -7.61
CA GLY A 110 -12.24 -16.60 -6.33
C GLY A 110 -12.28 -15.58 -5.20
N TYR A 111 -12.43 -16.05 -3.98
CA TYR A 111 -12.59 -15.18 -2.82
C TYR A 111 -11.61 -15.56 -1.72
N MET A 112 -10.95 -14.57 -1.13
CA MET A 112 -10.20 -14.72 0.12
C MET A 112 -11.08 -14.32 1.30
N VAL A 113 -11.08 -15.12 2.36
CA VAL A 113 -11.79 -14.77 3.58
C VAL A 113 -11.04 -13.63 4.28
N PRO A 114 -11.74 -12.53 4.66
CA PRO A 114 -11.12 -11.43 5.37
C PRO A 114 -10.46 -11.89 6.67
N ASN A 115 -9.28 -11.37 6.97
CA ASN A 115 -8.60 -11.57 8.25
C ASN A 115 -7.71 -10.35 8.57
N GLY A 116 -6.96 -10.38 9.68
CA GLY A 116 -6.13 -9.24 10.10
C GLY A 116 -5.03 -8.82 9.11
N VAL A 117 -4.75 -9.62 8.07
CA VAL A 117 -3.75 -9.34 7.02
C VAL A 117 -4.39 -9.17 5.63
N ILE A 118 -5.59 -9.73 5.43
CA ILE A 118 -6.27 -9.76 4.13
C ILE A 118 -7.56 -8.96 4.23
N ASP A 119 -7.58 -7.81 3.55
CA ASP A 119 -8.73 -6.95 3.32
C ASP A 119 -8.83 -6.58 1.83
N GLU A 120 -9.83 -5.76 1.47
CA GLU A 120 -10.04 -5.30 0.09
C GLU A 120 -8.85 -4.50 -0.49
N ASN A 121 -7.99 -3.95 0.37
CA ASN A 121 -6.81 -3.18 -0.02
C ASN A 121 -5.54 -4.05 -0.09
N SER A 122 -5.63 -5.33 0.28
CA SER A 122 -4.50 -6.24 0.22
C SER A 122 -3.89 -6.29 -1.19
N PHE A 123 -2.57 -6.16 -1.26
CA PHE A 123 -1.83 -6.19 -2.53
C PHE A 123 -2.14 -7.44 -3.37
N LEU A 124 -2.39 -8.58 -2.71
CA LEU A 124 -2.72 -9.84 -3.38
C LEU A 124 -4.05 -9.78 -4.14
N VAL A 125 -5.02 -9.01 -3.62
CA VAL A 125 -6.37 -8.91 -4.17
C VAL A 125 -6.44 -7.77 -5.17
N SER A 126 -5.84 -6.61 -4.85
CA SER A 126 -5.88 -5.42 -5.71
C SER A 126 -5.20 -5.63 -7.06
N GLN A 127 -4.22 -6.53 -7.14
CA GLN A 127 -3.53 -6.85 -8.40
C GLN A 127 -4.27 -7.89 -9.25
N ASN A 128 -5.18 -8.70 -8.68
CA ASN A 128 -5.84 -9.77 -9.41
C ASN A 128 -7.35 -9.52 -9.54
N PRO A 129 -7.85 -9.14 -10.74
CA PRO A 129 -9.27 -8.81 -10.93
C PRO A 129 -10.22 -10.02 -10.79
N LEU A 130 -9.71 -11.25 -10.79
CA LEU A 130 -10.49 -12.46 -10.49
C LEU A 130 -10.34 -12.93 -9.03
N MET A 131 -9.70 -12.15 -8.17
CA MET A 131 -9.75 -12.35 -6.72
C MET A 131 -10.54 -11.23 -6.06
N ARG A 132 -11.37 -11.58 -5.09
CA ARG A 132 -12.07 -10.63 -4.23
C ARG A 132 -11.87 -11.00 -2.77
N VAL A 133 -12.08 -10.05 -1.87
CA VAL A 133 -12.25 -10.35 -0.45
C VAL A 133 -13.72 -10.54 -0.15
N GLY A 134 -14.05 -11.59 0.59
CA GLY A 134 -15.43 -11.87 0.96
C GLY A 134 -15.53 -13.09 1.87
N ASN A 135 -16.42 -13.00 2.86
CA ASN A 135 -16.77 -14.15 3.69
C ASN A 135 -17.29 -15.30 2.83
N TYR A 136 -17.14 -16.53 3.33
CA TYR A 136 -17.71 -17.70 2.66
C TYR A 136 -19.22 -17.56 2.53
N ILE A 137 -19.74 -17.77 1.32
CA ILE A 137 -21.17 -17.77 1.02
C ILE A 137 -21.52 -19.17 0.49
N PRO A 138 -22.53 -19.85 1.07
CA PRO A 138 -23.02 -21.13 0.56
C PRO A 138 -23.54 -21.04 -0.89
N ALA A 139 -23.51 -22.16 -1.60
CA ALA A 139 -23.80 -22.22 -3.02
C ALA A 139 -25.21 -21.72 -3.36
N ASP A 140 -26.19 -21.99 -2.51
CA ASP A 140 -27.56 -21.58 -2.76
C ASP A 140 -27.73 -20.06 -2.81
N GLN A 141 -27.04 -19.34 -1.91
CA GLN A 141 -27.04 -17.87 -1.86
C GLN A 141 -26.20 -17.30 -3.00
N PHE A 142 -24.99 -17.83 -3.21
CA PHE A 142 -24.09 -17.35 -4.27
C PHE A 142 -24.74 -17.48 -5.65
N PHE A 143 -25.28 -18.65 -5.98
CA PHE A 143 -25.81 -18.90 -7.32
C PHE A 143 -27.17 -18.23 -7.56
N GLN A 144 -27.91 -17.89 -6.52
CA GLN A 144 -29.09 -17.04 -6.67
C GLN A 144 -28.71 -15.66 -7.23
N GLN A 145 -27.65 -15.06 -6.69
CA GLN A 145 -27.13 -13.77 -7.17
C GLN A 145 -26.49 -13.91 -8.54
N TYR A 146 -25.63 -14.92 -8.74
CA TYR A 146 -24.97 -15.17 -10.02
C TYR A 146 -25.95 -15.30 -11.20
N ILE A 147 -27.05 -16.07 -11.04
CA ILE A 147 -28.03 -16.24 -12.12
C ILE A 147 -28.75 -14.92 -12.40
N LYS A 148 -29.09 -14.15 -11.36
CA LYS A 148 -29.69 -12.81 -11.52
C LYS A 148 -28.76 -11.84 -12.24
N GLU A 149 -27.47 -11.84 -11.91
CA GLU A 149 -26.48 -10.98 -12.57
C GLU A 149 -26.28 -11.38 -14.03
N LYS A 150 -26.20 -12.69 -14.32
CA LYS A 150 -25.90 -13.21 -15.66
C LYS A 150 -27.11 -13.18 -16.60
N PHE A 151 -28.32 -13.45 -16.08
CA PHE A 151 -29.53 -13.62 -16.89
C PHE A 151 -30.67 -12.67 -16.52
N GLY A 152 -30.59 -11.95 -15.40
CA GLY A 152 -31.70 -11.14 -14.88
C GLY A 152 -32.09 -9.94 -15.73
N SER A 153 -31.21 -9.48 -16.62
CA SER A 153 -31.52 -8.45 -17.61
C SER A 153 -32.24 -8.98 -18.84
N LYS A 154 -32.34 -10.31 -19.01
CA LYS A 154 -33.04 -10.92 -20.16
C LYS A 154 -34.56 -10.81 -19.98
N PRO A 155 -35.32 -10.47 -21.03
CA PRO A 155 -36.78 -10.37 -20.93
C PRO A 155 -37.42 -11.67 -20.45
N GLY A 156 -38.44 -11.59 -19.61
CA GLY A 156 -39.15 -12.77 -19.09
C GLY A 156 -38.30 -13.68 -18.19
N PHE A 157 -37.14 -13.19 -17.70
CA PHE A 157 -36.31 -13.94 -16.77
C PHE A 157 -37.07 -14.29 -15.49
N LYS A 158 -37.05 -15.56 -15.11
CA LYS A 158 -37.54 -16.04 -13.82
C LYS A 158 -36.83 -17.32 -13.41
N ILE A 159 -36.53 -17.45 -12.13
CA ILE A 159 -36.10 -18.71 -11.52
C ILE A 159 -37.37 -19.55 -11.30
N ILE A 160 -37.41 -20.76 -11.85
CA ILE A 160 -38.58 -21.66 -11.82
C ILE A 160 -38.42 -22.83 -10.85
N GLY A 161 -37.20 -23.09 -10.38
CA GLY A 161 -36.94 -24.18 -9.43
C GLY A 161 -35.55 -24.07 -8.81
N ARG A 162 -35.43 -24.66 -7.62
CA ARG A 162 -34.23 -24.69 -6.81
C ARG A 162 -34.21 -25.98 -6.00
N ASP A 163 -33.08 -26.67 -6.01
CA ASP A 163 -32.85 -27.86 -5.20
C ASP A 163 -31.36 -27.97 -4.81
N ARG A 164 -30.96 -28.97 -4.04
CA ARG A 164 -29.57 -29.35 -3.81
C ARG A 164 -29.03 -30.18 -4.97
N SER A 165 -27.71 -30.22 -5.12
CA SER A 165 -27.05 -31.10 -6.10
C SER A 165 -26.02 -32.05 -5.47
N PRO A 166 -26.48 -33.02 -4.64
CA PRO A 166 -25.56 -33.89 -3.88
C PRO A 166 -24.67 -34.76 -4.78
N VAL A 167 -25.13 -35.13 -5.98
CA VAL A 167 -24.31 -35.89 -6.94
C VAL A 167 -23.16 -35.03 -7.46
N TYR A 168 -23.42 -33.76 -7.78
CA TYR A 168 -22.36 -32.83 -8.21
C TYR A 168 -21.39 -32.52 -7.07
N GLU A 169 -21.90 -32.32 -5.86
CA GLU A 169 -21.11 -32.17 -4.64
C GLU A 169 -20.13 -33.33 -4.46
N LYS A 170 -20.62 -34.57 -4.64
CA LYS A 170 -19.80 -35.78 -4.56
C LYS A 170 -18.74 -35.85 -5.65
N ILE A 171 -19.07 -35.51 -6.90
CA ILE A 171 -18.10 -35.49 -8.01
C ILE A 171 -16.93 -34.56 -7.67
N ILE A 172 -17.21 -33.34 -7.19
CA ILE A 172 -16.18 -32.38 -6.81
C ILE A 172 -15.38 -32.91 -5.61
N MET A 173 -16.06 -33.43 -4.58
CA MET A 173 -15.41 -34.01 -3.41
C MET A 173 -14.45 -35.16 -3.80
N ASP A 174 -14.88 -36.09 -4.66
CA ASP A 174 -14.07 -37.22 -5.12
C ASP A 174 -12.83 -36.76 -5.90
N VAL A 175 -12.93 -35.67 -6.68
CA VAL A 175 -11.77 -35.06 -7.35
C VAL A 175 -10.81 -34.46 -6.32
N LEU A 176 -11.30 -33.64 -5.40
CA LEU A 176 -10.45 -32.91 -4.45
C LEU A 176 -9.80 -33.81 -3.39
N THR A 177 -10.54 -34.79 -2.87
CA THR A 177 -10.02 -35.77 -1.90
C THR A 177 -8.92 -36.66 -2.46
N ARG A 178 -9.00 -37.05 -3.75
CA ARG A 178 -7.91 -37.76 -4.44
C ARG A 178 -6.62 -36.94 -4.54
N SER A 179 -6.69 -35.63 -4.40
CA SER A 179 -5.52 -34.75 -4.30
C SER A 179 -5.09 -34.44 -2.87
N GLY A 180 -5.68 -35.09 -1.87
CA GLY A 180 -5.38 -34.85 -0.45
C GLY A 180 -6.03 -33.59 0.11
N PHE A 181 -6.97 -32.96 -0.61
CA PHE A 181 -7.74 -31.83 -0.10
C PHE A 181 -9.01 -32.31 0.61
N GLN A 182 -9.36 -31.67 1.73
CA GLN A 182 -10.59 -31.93 2.49
C GLN A 182 -11.39 -30.63 2.61
N PRO A 183 -12.02 -30.16 1.51
CA PRO A 183 -12.76 -28.90 1.50
C PRO A 183 -14.14 -29.04 2.16
N SER A 184 -14.72 -27.92 2.59
CA SER A 184 -16.16 -27.83 2.81
C SER A 184 -16.83 -27.44 1.49
N ILE A 185 -17.83 -28.21 1.04
CA ILE A 185 -18.53 -27.96 -0.23
C ILE A 185 -20.02 -27.84 0.07
N THR A 186 -20.65 -26.84 -0.53
CA THR A 186 -22.11 -26.82 -0.67
C THR A 186 -22.46 -26.78 -2.15
N SER A 187 -23.61 -27.35 -2.51
CA SER A 187 -24.07 -27.48 -3.89
C SER A 187 -25.53 -27.08 -4.05
N VAL A 188 -25.87 -26.58 -5.24
CA VAL A 188 -27.24 -26.18 -5.60
C VAL A 188 -27.53 -26.54 -7.05
N TYR A 189 -28.79 -26.84 -7.31
CA TYR A 189 -29.38 -26.99 -8.63
C TYR A 189 -30.41 -25.86 -8.81
N TYR A 190 -30.32 -25.13 -9.91
CA TYR A 190 -31.30 -24.13 -10.30
C TYR A 190 -31.88 -24.46 -11.66
N SER A 191 -33.18 -24.23 -11.81
CA SER A 191 -33.85 -24.14 -13.11
C SER A 191 -34.42 -22.74 -13.27
N PHE A 192 -34.27 -22.16 -14.45
CA PHE A 192 -34.74 -20.81 -14.78
C PHE A 192 -35.20 -20.75 -16.24
N GLN A 193 -35.86 -19.66 -16.62
CA GLN A 193 -36.20 -19.38 -18.00
C GLN A 193 -36.01 -17.89 -18.30
N TYR A 194 -35.85 -17.54 -19.56
CA TYR A 194 -35.86 -16.18 -20.08
C TYR A 194 -36.23 -16.20 -21.57
N MET A 195 -36.41 -15.04 -22.20
CA MET A 195 -36.65 -14.92 -23.64
C MET A 195 -35.38 -14.50 -24.37
N GLU A 196 -35.10 -15.18 -25.48
CA GLU A 196 -34.02 -14.89 -26.41
C GLU A 196 -34.55 -14.99 -27.82
N ASN A 197 -34.43 -13.92 -28.61
CA ASN A 197 -34.92 -13.87 -29.99
C ASN A 197 -36.40 -14.31 -30.13
N ASN A 198 -37.27 -13.81 -29.25
CA ASN A 198 -38.70 -14.18 -29.14
C ASN A 198 -38.99 -15.66 -28.89
N LYS A 199 -38.00 -16.45 -28.48
CA LYS A 199 -38.16 -17.83 -28.04
C LYS A 199 -37.92 -17.92 -26.54
N THR A 200 -38.70 -18.77 -25.87
CA THR A 200 -38.41 -19.09 -24.46
C THR A 200 -37.22 -20.03 -24.41
N THR A 201 -36.20 -19.63 -23.68
CA THR A 201 -35.04 -20.46 -23.35
C THR A 201 -35.14 -20.87 -21.89
N TYR A 202 -34.98 -22.16 -21.63
CA TYR A 202 -34.94 -22.75 -20.31
C TYR A 202 -33.49 -23.08 -19.97
N GLY A 203 -33.10 -22.82 -18.73
CA GLY A 203 -31.77 -23.10 -18.21
C GLY A 203 -31.82 -24.01 -16.99
N VAL A 204 -30.84 -24.90 -16.89
CA VAL A 204 -30.50 -25.61 -15.65
C VAL A 204 -29.05 -25.35 -15.31
N LEU A 205 -28.75 -25.26 -14.02
CA LEU A 205 -27.43 -24.94 -13.51
C LEU A 205 -27.14 -25.81 -12.28
N HIS A 206 -25.96 -26.41 -12.27
CA HIS A 206 -25.34 -26.96 -11.06
C HIS A 206 -24.26 -25.98 -10.62
N GLY A 207 -24.36 -25.54 -9.37
CA GLY A 207 -23.40 -24.64 -8.76
C GLY A 207 -22.84 -25.26 -7.50
N ALA A 208 -21.55 -25.07 -7.26
CA ALA A 208 -20.90 -25.45 -6.01
C ALA A 208 -20.04 -24.30 -5.49
N THR A 209 -19.95 -24.17 -4.17
CA THR A 209 -18.95 -23.30 -3.53
C THR A 209 -18.04 -24.18 -2.69
N ILE A 210 -16.74 -24.09 -2.97
CA ILE A 210 -15.70 -24.93 -2.41
C ILE A 210 -14.88 -24.07 -1.47
N PHE A 211 -14.88 -24.39 -0.17
CA PHE A 211 -14.15 -23.65 0.85
C PHE A 211 -12.94 -24.45 1.33
N GLY A 212 -11.75 -23.87 1.12
CA GLY A 212 -10.45 -24.41 1.52
C GLY A 212 -9.86 -23.73 2.77
N GLY A 213 -10.68 -23.10 3.61
CA GLY A 213 -10.25 -22.47 4.86
C GLY A 213 -9.94 -20.96 4.75
N THR A 214 -9.02 -20.56 3.86
CA THR A 214 -8.70 -19.13 3.63
C THR A 214 -9.20 -18.60 2.30
N ILE A 215 -9.46 -19.51 1.36
CA ILE A 215 -9.98 -19.21 0.02
C ILE A 215 -11.23 -20.05 -0.21
N TRP A 216 -12.21 -19.45 -0.86
CA TRP A 216 -13.31 -20.20 -1.45
C TRP A 216 -13.51 -19.86 -2.92
N VAL A 217 -13.98 -20.84 -3.68
CA VAL A 217 -14.15 -20.72 -5.12
C VAL A 217 -15.53 -21.26 -5.51
N PRO A 218 -16.33 -20.48 -6.25
CA PRO A 218 -17.51 -20.99 -6.93
C PRO A 218 -17.15 -21.73 -8.23
N GLU A 219 -17.85 -22.82 -8.50
CA GLU A 219 -17.77 -23.60 -9.72
C GLU A 219 -19.18 -23.83 -10.28
N VAL A 220 -19.32 -23.81 -11.60
CA VAL A 220 -20.61 -23.83 -12.26
C VAL A 220 -20.58 -24.69 -13.51
N MET A 221 -21.67 -25.39 -13.76
CA MET A 221 -21.98 -26.00 -15.06
C MET A 221 -23.48 -25.94 -15.32
N GLY A 222 -23.90 -26.12 -16.56
CA GLY A 222 -25.32 -26.13 -16.87
C GLY A 222 -25.64 -26.37 -18.33
N ALA A 223 -26.94 -26.33 -18.61
CA ALA A 223 -27.46 -26.38 -19.96
C ALA A 223 -28.47 -25.24 -20.18
N LEU A 224 -28.45 -24.66 -21.37
CA LEU A 224 -29.51 -23.80 -21.88
C LEU A 224 -30.17 -24.53 -23.06
N SER A 225 -31.49 -24.54 -23.13
CA SER A 225 -32.21 -25.18 -24.22
C SER A 225 -33.52 -24.47 -24.56
N SER A 226 -33.96 -24.53 -25.82
CA SER A 226 -35.32 -24.14 -26.21
C SER A 226 -36.38 -25.19 -25.84
N GLY A 227 -35.96 -26.43 -25.52
CA GLY A 227 -36.81 -27.49 -24.97
C GLY A 227 -36.67 -27.62 -23.45
N ASP A 228 -36.99 -28.80 -22.90
CA ASP A 228 -36.74 -29.10 -21.48
C ASP A 228 -35.25 -29.40 -21.25
N PRO A 229 -34.50 -28.56 -20.51
CA PRO A 229 -33.09 -28.79 -20.20
C PRO A 229 -32.89 -29.83 -19.09
N ALA A 230 -33.90 -30.14 -18.26
CA ALA A 230 -33.76 -31.05 -17.13
C ALA A 230 -33.42 -32.48 -17.57
N ARG A 231 -33.87 -32.89 -18.76
CA ARG A 231 -33.51 -34.18 -19.37
C ARG A 231 -32.00 -34.37 -19.59
N PHE A 232 -31.21 -33.30 -19.59
CA PHE A 232 -29.75 -33.36 -19.75
C PHE A 232 -28.98 -33.45 -18.42
N ASN A 233 -29.68 -33.52 -17.27
CA ASN A 233 -29.06 -33.52 -15.94
C ASN A 233 -28.00 -34.62 -15.78
N GLU A 234 -28.32 -35.85 -16.14
CA GLU A 234 -27.37 -36.98 -16.07
C GLU A 234 -26.18 -36.79 -17.03
N THR A 235 -26.44 -36.23 -18.22
CA THR A 235 -25.41 -35.89 -19.21
C THR A 235 -24.42 -34.85 -18.64
N LEU A 236 -24.92 -33.79 -18.00
CA LEU A 236 -24.09 -32.76 -17.37
C LEU A 236 -23.22 -33.32 -16.25
N LEU A 237 -23.80 -34.15 -15.37
CA LEU A 237 -23.07 -34.81 -14.29
C LEU A 237 -21.99 -35.76 -14.83
N LYS A 238 -22.28 -36.49 -15.92
CA LYS A 238 -21.28 -37.32 -16.61
C LYS A 238 -20.14 -36.47 -17.16
N ILE A 239 -20.45 -35.35 -17.84
CA ILE A 239 -19.43 -34.42 -18.36
C ILE A 239 -18.52 -33.94 -17.22
N ALA A 240 -19.10 -33.47 -16.10
CA ALA A 240 -18.31 -33.04 -14.94
C ALA A 240 -17.38 -34.12 -14.39
N ALA A 241 -17.86 -35.37 -14.29
CA ALA A 241 -17.06 -36.49 -13.80
C ALA A 241 -15.88 -36.85 -14.72
N THR A 242 -15.92 -36.45 -15.99
CA THR A 242 -14.86 -36.72 -16.97
C THR A 242 -13.76 -35.65 -17.00
N ASN A 243 -13.98 -34.51 -16.34
CA ASN A 243 -12.98 -33.46 -16.25
C ASN A 243 -11.73 -33.99 -15.51
N LYS A 244 -10.61 -34.03 -16.21
CA LYS A 244 -9.33 -34.53 -15.70
C LYS A 244 -8.22 -33.55 -16.02
N THR A 245 -7.62 -32.99 -14.99
CA THR A 245 -6.35 -32.26 -15.08
C THR A 245 -5.24 -33.15 -15.62
N ASP A 246 -4.40 -32.60 -16.49
CA ASP A 246 -3.19 -33.27 -16.94
C ASP A 246 -2.09 -33.21 -15.85
N PRO A 247 -1.55 -34.36 -15.39
CA PRO A 247 -0.51 -34.39 -14.36
C PRO A 247 0.77 -33.66 -14.76
N THR A 248 1.15 -33.71 -16.04
CA THR A 248 2.40 -33.11 -16.51
C THR A 248 2.31 -31.60 -16.52
N TRP A 249 1.16 -31.06 -16.94
CA TRP A 249 0.86 -29.64 -16.85
C TRP A 249 0.86 -29.18 -15.38
N LYS A 250 0.20 -29.92 -14.49
CA LYS A 250 0.17 -29.61 -13.06
C LYS A 250 1.57 -29.60 -12.44
N ALA A 251 2.42 -30.57 -12.81
CA ALA A 251 3.80 -30.61 -12.36
C ALA A 251 4.60 -29.39 -12.85
N ARG A 252 4.37 -28.92 -14.09
CA ARG A 252 4.99 -27.69 -14.60
C ARG A 252 4.55 -26.45 -13.83
N GLU A 253 3.26 -26.28 -13.56
CA GLU A 253 2.76 -25.15 -12.75
C GLU A 253 3.34 -25.18 -11.34
N ASN A 254 3.39 -26.35 -10.70
CA ASN A 254 4.01 -26.50 -9.38
C ASN A 254 5.50 -26.15 -9.40
N ALA A 255 6.24 -26.57 -10.42
CA ALA A 255 7.65 -26.24 -10.58
C ALA A 255 7.87 -24.72 -10.77
N GLN A 256 7.05 -24.08 -11.61
CA GLN A 256 7.09 -22.63 -11.81
C GLN A 256 6.74 -21.88 -10.52
N HIS A 257 5.75 -22.35 -9.78
CA HIS A 257 5.37 -21.78 -8.49
C HIS A 257 6.53 -21.87 -7.49
N GLN A 258 7.16 -23.05 -7.36
CA GLN A 258 8.32 -23.26 -6.48
C GLN A 258 9.50 -22.34 -6.87
N GLN A 259 9.78 -22.19 -8.16
CA GLN A 259 10.82 -21.28 -8.66
C GLN A 259 10.52 -19.82 -8.28
N ARG A 260 9.26 -19.38 -8.44
CA ARG A 260 8.84 -18.02 -8.06
C ARG A 260 8.97 -17.79 -6.55
N MET A 261 8.58 -18.76 -5.73
CA MET A 261 8.71 -18.65 -4.27
C MET A 261 10.17 -18.60 -3.83
N ALA A 262 11.04 -19.41 -4.44
CA ALA A 262 12.48 -19.37 -4.20
C ALA A 262 13.13 -18.03 -4.62
N GLN A 263 12.64 -17.42 -5.70
CA GLN A 263 13.05 -16.07 -6.08
C GLN A 263 12.60 -15.02 -5.06
N LEU A 264 11.32 -15.03 -4.69
CA LEU A 264 10.75 -14.12 -3.69
C LEU A 264 11.50 -14.21 -2.34
N GLN A 265 11.89 -15.42 -1.94
CA GLN A 265 12.68 -15.63 -0.73
C GLN A 265 14.07 -15.01 -0.82
N ARG A 266 14.74 -15.13 -1.97
CA ARG A 266 16.05 -14.49 -2.21
C ARG A 266 15.94 -12.96 -2.21
N ASP A 267 14.92 -12.42 -2.88
CA ASP A 267 14.67 -10.98 -2.94
C ASP A 267 14.39 -10.42 -1.53
N TYR A 268 13.60 -11.15 -0.73
CA TYR A 268 13.33 -10.78 0.66
C TYR A 268 14.58 -10.80 1.54
N GLN A 269 15.43 -11.84 1.42
CA GLN A 269 16.71 -11.91 2.14
C GLN A 269 17.63 -10.74 1.75
N GLN A 270 17.70 -10.42 0.46
CA GLN A 270 18.49 -9.28 -0.02
C GLN A 270 17.94 -7.95 0.52
N GLN A 271 16.61 -7.79 0.55
CA GLN A 271 15.98 -6.59 1.11
C GLN A 271 16.30 -6.42 2.60
N GLN A 272 16.33 -7.51 3.37
CA GLN A 272 16.74 -7.46 4.78
C GLN A 272 18.20 -7.04 4.97
N VAL A 273 19.11 -7.55 4.14
CA VAL A 273 20.53 -7.13 4.17
C VAL A 273 20.67 -5.66 3.79
N ASN A 274 19.95 -5.21 2.76
CA ASN A 274 19.96 -3.80 2.37
C ASN A 274 19.40 -2.89 3.47
N PHE A 275 18.34 -3.32 4.16
CA PHE A 275 17.76 -2.57 5.26
C PHE A 275 18.70 -2.48 6.46
N SER A 276 19.39 -3.57 6.82
CA SER A 276 20.36 -3.54 7.93
C SER A 276 21.57 -2.66 7.60
N ALA A 277 22.09 -2.72 6.37
CA ALA A 277 23.17 -1.83 5.90
C ALA A 277 22.72 -0.35 5.89
N MET A 278 21.49 -0.08 5.45
CA MET A 278 20.90 1.27 5.47
C MET A 278 20.77 1.80 6.90
N ASN A 279 20.32 0.97 7.84
CA ASN A 279 20.20 1.36 9.25
C ASN A 279 21.57 1.66 9.87
N GLN A 280 22.60 0.87 9.56
CA GLN A 280 23.98 1.15 10.01
C GLN A 280 24.47 2.48 9.42
N GLN A 281 24.27 2.71 8.12
CA GLN A 281 24.64 3.98 7.48
C GLN A 281 23.88 5.16 8.08
N HIS A 282 22.59 4.98 8.40
CA HIS A 282 21.77 6.00 9.05
C HIS A 282 22.32 6.37 10.43
N GLN A 283 22.69 5.39 11.26
CA GLN A 283 23.33 5.63 12.55
C GLN A 283 24.65 6.39 12.41
N LEU A 284 25.50 6.02 11.45
CA LEU A 284 26.75 6.76 11.18
C LEU A 284 26.48 8.21 10.78
N ARG A 285 25.47 8.46 9.92
CA ARG A 285 25.07 9.83 9.55
C ARG A 285 24.55 10.60 10.76
N MET A 286 23.77 9.98 11.64
CA MET A 286 23.29 10.65 12.85
C MET A 286 24.43 11.05 13.78
N ASN A 287 25.44 10.19 13.96
CA ASN A 287 26.64 10.53 14.73
C ASN A 287 27.42 11.69 14.08
N GLN A 288 27.56 11.70 12.76
CA GLN A 288 28.20 12.80 12.01
C GLN A 288 27.43 14.12 12.14
N ILE A 289 26.10 14.07 12.13
CA ILE A 289 25.25 15.25 12.34
C ILE A 289 25.43 15.79 13.76
N GLN A 290 25.46 14.93 14.78
CA GLN A 290 25.70 15.37 16.17
C GLN A 290 27.08 16.02 16.33
N GLN A 291 28.12 15.42 15.76
CA GLN A 291 29.47 15.98 15.79
C GLN A 291 29.58 17.31 15.02
N SER A 292 28.92 17.41 13.87
CA SER A 292 28.93 18.68 13.11
C SER A 292 28.10 19.76 13.80
N ALA A 293 27.02 19.40 14.50
CA ALA A 293 26.24 20.32 15.31
C ALA A 293 27.04 20.85 16.52
N SER A 294 27.77 20.00 17.24
CA SER A 294 28.62 20.45 18.35
C SER A 294 29.76 21.35 17.87
N ALA A 295 30.44 20.98 16.78
CA ALA A 295 31.48 21.81 16.17
C ALA A 295 30.92 23.15 15.67
N HIS A 296 29.68 23.16 15.16
CA HIS A 296 29.00 24.39 14.77
C HIS A 296 28.67 25.27 15.98
N GLN A 297 28.17 24.70 17.08
CA GLN A 297 27.91 25.43 18.32
C GLN A 297 29.18 26.05 18.90
N GLU A 298 30.29 25.30 18.94
CA GLU A 298 31.60 25.82 19.36
C GLU A 298 32.06 26.96 18.46
N ARG A 299 31.94 26.81 17.14
CA ARG A 299 32.27 27.87 16.19
C ARG A 299 31.42 29.12 16.42
N MET A 300 30.13 28.97 16.68
CA MET A 300 29.24 30.10 16.97
C MET A 300 29.59 30.78 18.30
N GLY A 301 29.91 30.01 19.34
CA GLY A 301 30.40 30.54 20.61
C GLY A 301 31.70 31.34 20.44
N ASN A 302 32.66 30.81 19.66
CA ASN A 302 33.90 31.51 19.35
C ASN A 302 33.67 32.79 18.55
N LEU A 303 32.74 32.79 17.59
CA LEU A 303 32.37 33.98 16.83
C LEU A 303 31.70 35.04 17.70
N GLN A 304 30.80 34.64 18.60
CA GLN A 304 30.17 35.54 19.58
C GLN A 304 31.22 36.15 20.50
N ALA A 305 32.07 35.34 21.12
CA ALA A 305 33.14 35.83 21.99
C ALA A 305 34.10 36.79 21.26
N ALA A 306 34.45 36.50 20.01
CA ALA A 306 35.28 37.39 19.19
C ALA A 306 34.57 38.72 18.86
N ASN A 307 33.27 38.68 18.57
CA ASN A 307 32.48 39.89 18.34
C ASN A 307 32.33 40.72 19.62
N ASP A 308 32.08 40.08 20.77
CA ASP A 308 31.99 40.75 22.06
C ASP A 308 33.31 41.41 22.44
N ALA A 309 34.45 40.73 22.21
CA ALA A 309 35.77 41.30 22.42
C ALA A 309 36.03 42.52 21.52
N ARG A 310 35.62 42.45 20.24
CA ARG A 310 35.71 43.58 19.29
C ARG A 310 34.84 44.75 19.73
N ASN A 311 33.60 44.48 20.13
CA ASN A 311 32.66 45.50 20.59
C ASN A 311 33.17 46.17 21.88
N ASN A 312 33.72 45.40 22.82
CA ASN A 312 34.31 45.93 24.03
C ASN A 312 35.55 46.79 23.74
N ALA A 313 36.44 46.32 22.85
CA ALA A 313 37.60 47.11 22.42
C ALA A 313 37.18 48.43 21.76
N TRP A 314 36.15 48.40 20.91
CA TRP A 314 35.57 49.59 20.29
C TRP A 314 34.96 50.55 21.33
N ALA A 315 34.21 50.03 22.31
CA ALA A 315 33.63 50.83 23.39
C ALA A 315 34.72 51.51 24.25
N ILE A 316 35.81 50.80 24.57
CA ILE A 316 36.97 51.37 25.28
C ILE A 316 37.63 52.48 24.44
N GLN A 317 37.76 52.27 23.13
CA GLN A 317 38.31 53.28 22.23
C GLN A 317 37.42 54.53 22.15
N GLN A 318 36.10 54.37 22.06
CA GLN A 318 35.15 55.49 22.11
C GLN A 318 35.26 56.26 23.42
N ALA A 319 35.24 55.57 24.57
CA ALA A 319 35.41 56.22 25.87
C ALA A 319 36.77 56.94 26.03
N SER A 320 37.82 56.53 25.29
CA SER A 320 39.10 57.23 25.23
C SER A 320 39.04 58.47 24.33
N LEU A 321 38.36 58.38 23.19
CA LEU A 321 38.15 59.49 22.28
C LEU A 321 37.27 60.55 22.93
N ASP A 322 36.19 60.16 23.60
CA ASP A 322 35.32 61.06 24.36
C ASP A 322 36.10 61.81 25.43
N ARG A 323 36.90 61.11 26.25
CA ARG A 323 37.77 61.77 27.24
C ARG A 323 38.78 62.73 26.63
N SER A 324 39.26 62.46 25.42
CA SER A 324 40.20 63.35 24.71
C SER A 324 39.46 64.56 24.12
N HIS A 325 38.26 64.33 23.60
CA HIS A 325 37.39 65.36 23.07
C HIS A 325 36.91 66.31 24.18
N GLU A 326 36.46 65.79 25.33
CA GLU A 326 36.12 66.59 26.51
C GLU A 326 37.29 67.47 26.96
N ARG A 327 38.51 66.92 27.03
CA ARG A 327 39.71 67.72 27.33
C ARG A 327 39.91 68.85 26.31
N PHE A 328 39.76 68.56 25.03
CA PHE A 328 39.88 69.58 23.98
C PHE A 328 38.79 70.66 24.07
N ILE A 329 37.54 70.28 24.30
CA ILE A 329 36.43 71.21 24.50
C ILE A 329 36.66 72.08 25.73
N ASN A 330 37.13 71.51 26.83
CA ASN A 330 37.44 72.27 28.04
C ASN A 330 38.58 73.27 27.79
N VAL A 331 39.61 72.91 27.02
CA VAL A 331 40.66 73.85 26.59
C VAL A 331 40.07 75.01 25.76
N ILE A 332 39.17 74.75 24.81
CA ILE A 332 38.54 75.79 24.00
C ILE A 332 37.66 76.71 24.85
N ARG A 333 36.85 76.14 25.75
CA ARG A 333 35.95 76.91 26.62
C ARG A 333 36.69 77.72 27.67
N GLY A 334 37.98 77.46 27.84
CA GLY A 334 38.74 78.01 28.95
C GLY A 334 38.22 77.48 30.28
N GLU A 335 37.79 76.22 30.34
CA GLU A 335 37.28 75.58 31.53
C GLU A 335 38.23 74.45 31.99
N HIS A 336 38.24 74.17 33.28
CA HIS A 336 38.88 73.04 33.91
C HIS A 336 37.82 72.14 34.56
N THR A 337 37.97 70.83 34.44
CA THR A 337 37.20 69.90 35.28
C THR A 337 37.91 69.78 36.63
N VAL A 338 37.24 70.15 37.71
CA VAL A 338 37.71 69.89 39.08
C VAL A 338 36.88 68.79 39.72
N ALA A 339 37.48 68.01 40.61
CA ALA A 339 36.73 67.08 41.45
C ALA A 339 36.88 67.37 42.93
N ASP A 340 35.79 67.13 43.66
CA ASP A 340 35.79 67.09 45.11
C ASP A 340 36.37 65.76 45.64
N ALA A 341 36.43 65.63 46.97
CA ALA A 341 36.94 64.42 47.62
C ALA A 341 36.02 63.19 47.44
N GLN A 342 34.78 63.40 47.01
CA GLN A 342 33.76 62.37 46.79
C GLN A 342 33.75 61.87 45.35
N GLY A 343 34.50 62.52 44.44
CA GLY A 343 34.60 62.16 43.03
C GLY A 343 33.58 62.83 42.12
N ASN A 344 32.80 63.80 42.62
CA ASN A 344 31.91 64.59 41.77
C ASN A 344 32.74 65.59 40.97
N THR A 345 32.45 65.72 39.68
CA THR A 345 33.16 66.62 38.77
C THR A 345 32.37 67.90 38.50
N PHE A 346 33.07 69.03 38.46
CA PHE A 346 32.51 70.35 38.17
C PHE A 346 33.35 71.04 37.09
N GLN A 347 32.68 71.69 36.13
CA GLN A 347 33.36 72.58 35.17
C GLN A 347 33.53 73.95 35.81
N VAL A 348 34.76 74.45 35.85
CA VAL A 348 35.10 75.76 36.40
C VAL A 348 35.92 76.54 35.37
N ASP A 349 35.80 77.86 35.32
CA ASP A 349 36.63 78.71 34.46
C ASP A 349 38.12 78.51 34.77
N ASN A 350 39.02 78.57 33.80
CA ASN A 350 40.44 78.23 33.92
C ASN A 350 41.35 79.37 34.37
N SER A 351 40.81 80.57 34.62
CA SER A 351 41.60 81.76 34.94
C SER A 351 42.22 81.73 36.34
N HIS A 352 41.87 80.74 37.17
CA HIS A 352 42.33 80.62 38.55
C HIS A 352 43.17 79.36 38.79
N GLN A 353 43.98 79.37 39.84
CA GLN A 353 44.90 78.26 40.13
C GLN A 353 44.35 77.26 41.13
N LYS A 354 43.36 77.67 41.93
CA LYS A 354 42.76 76.86 42.99
C LYS A 354 41.27 77.13 43.10
N TYR A 355 40.48 76.08 43.25
CA TYR A 355 39.02 76.18 43.24
C TYR A 355 38.43 75.59 44.52
N PHE A 356 37.48 76.33 45.08
CA PHE A 356 36.66 75.90 46.20
C PHE A 356 35.22 75.80 45.73
N VAL A 357 34.61 74.63 45.87
CA VAL A 357 33.21 74.42 45.47
C VAL A 357 32.33 74.43 46.71
N ASN A 358 31.24 75.20 46.65
CA ASN A 358 30.26 75.24 47.72
C ASN A 358 29.52 73.89 47.78
N LYS A 359 29.55 73.24 48.93
CA LYS A 359 29.01 71.89 49.16
C LYS A 359 27.51 71.78 48.91
N THR A 360 26.77 72.88 49.04
CA THR A 360 25.30 72.89 48.95
C THR A 360 24.79 73.57 47.67
N LYS A 361 25.42 74.67 47.27
CA LYS A 361 24.94 75.51 46.16
C LYS A 361 25.56 75.15 44.80
N HIS A 362 26.57 74.28 44.77
CA HIS A 362 27.31 73.91 43.56
C HIS A 362 27.93 75.11 42.80
N THR A 363 28.11 76.25 43.47
CA THR A 363 28.86 77.40 42.95
C THR A 363 30.32 77.26 43.32
N TYR A 364 31.23 77.71 42.46
CA TYR A 364 32.66 77.65 42.73
C TYR A 364 33.26 79.04 42.95
N ILE A 365 34.43 79.06 43.59
CA ILE A 365 35.26 80.25 43.74
C ILE A 365 36.66 79.88 43.26
N GLY A 366 37.12 80.57 42.22
CA GLY A 366 38.49 80.50 41.76
C GLY A 366 39.37 81.50 42.52
N THR A 367 40.53 81.04 42.97
CA THR A 367 41.48 81.81 43.78
C THR A 367 42.93 81.53 43.34
N HIS A 368 43.89 82.27 43.91
CA HIS A 368 45.31 82.03 43.70
C HIS A 368 45.78 80.78 44.48
N ASN A 369 46.86 80.12 44.05
CA ASN A 369 47.32 78.85 44.63
C ASN A 369 47.66 78.89 46.13
N THR A 370 47.97 80.06 46.68
CA THR A 370 48.33 80.27 48.09
C THR A 370 47.13 80.49 48.99
N THR A 371 45.94 80.60 48.42
CA THR A 371 44.70 80.81 49.18
C THR A 371 44.34 79.53 49.94
N SER A 372 44.25 79.63 51.26
CA SER A 372 43.76 78.56 52.11
C SER A 372 42.25 78.66 52.30
N LEU A 373 41.63 77.59 52.79
CA LEU A 373 40.21 77.59 53.14
C LEU A 373 39.87 78.67 54.18
N ASP A 374 40.80 78.94 55.12
CA ASP A 374 40.63 79.99 56.13
C ASP A 374 40.67 81.41 55.54
N ASP A 375 41.39 81.62 54.43
CA ASP A 375 41.43 82.92 53.75
C ASP A 375 40.09 83.29 53.12
N LEU A 376 39.19 82.32 52.88
CA LEU A 376 37.83 82.60 52.41
C LEU A 376 37.04 83.43 53.43
N ARG A 377 37.35 83.34 54.74
CA ARG A 377 36.73 84.22 55.77
C ARG A 377 37.01 85.69 55.50
N LYS A 378 38.20 86.02 54.98
CA LYS A 378 38.58 87.41 54.65
C LYS A 378 37.79 87.96 53.48
N LEU A 379 37.23 87.08 52.63
CA LEU A 379 36.33 87.42 51.53
C LEU A 379 34.85 87.44 51.97
N GLY A 380 34.56 87.28 53.27
CA GLY A 380 33.21 87.27 53.82
C GLY A 380 32.46 85.95 53.64
N LEU A 381 33.17 84.86 53.33
CA LEU A 381 32.59 83.54 53.06
C LEU A 381 32.88 82.59 54.22
N ASN A 382 31.95 81.67 54.49
CA ASN A 382 32.15 80.65 55.52
C ASN A 382 32.94 79.46 54.94
N PRO A 383 34.18 79.17 55.42
CA PRO A 383 34.99 78.05 54.93
C PRO A 383 34.29 76.71 55.00
N ASP A 384 33.46 76.49 56.03
CA ASP A 384 32.81 75.20 56.26
C ASP A 384 31.83 74.83 55.13
N ASP A 385 31.34 75.81 54.39
CA ASP A 385 30.42 75.62 53.25
C ASP A 385 31.16 75.20 51.97
N TYR A 386 32.49 75.24 51.96
CA TYR A 386 33.29 74.97 50.77
C TYR A 386 34.18 73.73 50.94
N ALA A 387 34.37 73.00 49.85
CA ALA A 387 35.35 71.93 49.74
C ALA A 387 36.45 72.35 48.76
N GLU A 388 37.70 72.11 49.14
CA GLU A 388 38.81 72.25 48.21
C GLU A 388 38.69 71.18 47.12
N THR A 389 38.77 71.61 45.87
CA THR A 389 38.71 70.71 44.72
C THR A 389 40.06 70.64 44.03
N LYS A 390 40.34 69.50 43.40
CA LYS A 390 41.57 69.31 42.61
C LYS A 390 41.22 69.33 41.14
N VAL A 391 41.96 70.12 40.36
CA VAL A 391 41.88 70.08 38.90
C VAL A 391 42.31 68.68 38.45
N ILE A 392 41.40 67.95 37.80
CA ILE A 392 41.71 66.67 37.16
C ILE A 392 42.19 66.98 35.75
N ARG A 393 43.45 66.64 35.45
CA ARG A 393 44.05 66.81 34.12
C ARG A 393 44.01 65.54 33.29
#